data_AF-A0A0B1SWX0-F1
#
_entry.id   AF-A0A0B1SWX0-F1
#
_cell.length_a   1.000
_cell.length_b   1.000
_cell.length_c   1.000
_cell.angle_alpha   90.00
_cell.angle_beta   90.00
_cell.angle_gamma   90.00
#
_symmetry.space_group_name_H-M   'P 1'
#
loop_
_entity.id
_entity.type
_entity.pdbx_description
1 polymer ?
#
loop_
_entity_poly.entity_id
_entity_poly.type
_entity_poly.pdbx_seq_one_letter_code
_entity_poly.pdbx_strand_id
1 'polypeptide(L)' 'MDFYMDNWKKNSWKTASGQDVKNQDLLRSIDESVGKIHVKFEYVPGHSGEAGNEEADRLARCGAQMYINDRG' A
#
# COMPACT_ATOMS: atom_id res chain seq x y z
N MET A 1 6.53 13.67 1.71
CA MET A 1 5.26 13.23 2.34
C MET A 1 4.27 13.18 1.20
N ASP A 2 3.90 11.98 0.77
CA ASP A 2 3.31 11.78 -0.55
C ASP A 2 1.93 12.42 -0.61
N PHE A 3 1.81 13.31 -1.60
CA PHE A 3 0.84 14.39 -1.75
C PHE A 3 -0.66 13.96 -1.72
N TYR A 4 -0.94 12.66 -1.70
CA TYR A 4 -2.29 12.11 -1.83
C TYR A 4 -2.96 11.77 -0.50
N MET A 5 -2.22 11.24 0.47
CA MET A 5 -2.80 10.79 1.75
C MET A 5 -3.32 11.97 2.59
N ASP A 6 -2.62 13.10 2.55
CA ASP A 6 -3.02 14.31 3.27
C ASP A 6 -4.35 14.90 2.76
N ASN A 7 -4.60 14.82 1.45
CA ASN A 7 -5.87 15.27 0.88
C ASN A 7 -7.03 14.38 1.29
N TRP A 8 -6.83 13.07 1.35
CA TRP A 8 -7.86 12.16 1.85
C TRP A 8 -8.13 12.37 3.33
N LYS A 9 -7.11 12.57 4.17
CA LYS A 9 -7.30 12.93 5.59
C LYS A 9 -8.11 14.21 5.76
N LYS A 10 -7.76 15.26 5.01
CA LYS A 10 -8.49 16.55 5.05
C LYS A 10 -9.94 16.40 4.62
N ASN A 11 -10.20 15.54 3.63
CA ASN A 11 -11.55 15.26 3.16
C ASN A 11 -12.25 14.13 3.94
N SER A 12 -11.84 13.85 5.19
CA SER A 12 -12.43 12.81 6.05
C SER A 12 -12.52 11.43 5.37
N TRP A 13 -11.50 11.08 4.59
CA TRP A 13 -11.40 9.85 3.80
C TRP A 13 -12.49 9.67 2.75
N LYS A 14 -12.99 10.77 2.19
CA LYS A 14 -13.95 10.75 1.09
C LYS A 14 -13.29 11.06 -0.24
N THR A 15 -13.77 10.40 -1.28
CA THR A 15 -13.43 10.69 -2.67
C THR A 15 -14.14 11.97 -3.14
N ALA A 16 -13.76 12.49 -4.30
CA ALA A 16 -14.43 13.64 -4.90
C ALA A 16 -15.93 13.40 -5.19
N SER A 17 -16.36 12.14 -5.30
CA SER A 17 -17.77 11.74 -5.46
C SER A 17 -18.51 11.53 -4.13
N GLY A 18 -17.89 11.84 -2.99
CA GLY A 18 -18.48 11.72 -1.66
C GLY A 18 -18.53 10.30 -1.09
N GLN A 19 -18.06 9.32 -1.84
CA GLN A 19 -17.92 7.93 -1.40
C GLN A 19 -16.68 7.77 -0.52
N ASP A 20 -16.66 6.75 0.32
CA ASP A 20 -15.48 6.46 1.12
C ASP A 20 -14.34 5.94 0.23
N VAL A 21 -13.10 6.30 0.58
CA VAL A 21 -11.92 5.85 -0.14
C VAL A 21 -11.80 4.33 -0.02
N LYS A 22 -11.55 3.65 -1.14
CA LYS A 22 -11.33 2.20 -1.14
C LYS A 22 -10.18 1.84 -0.21
N ASN A 23 -10.37 0.78 0.58
CA ASN A 23 -9.37 0.28 1.54
C ASN A 23 -8.95 1.32 2.59
N GLN A 24 -9.87 2.21 2.99
CA GLN A 24 -9.62 3.25 4.01
C GLN A 24 -9.02 2.68 5.31
N ASP A 25 -9.48 1.51 5.73
CA ASP A 25 -9.00 0.79 6.90
C ASP A 25 -7.51 0.43 6.81
N LEU A 26 -7.08 -0.10 5.66
CA LEU A 26 -5.67 -0.39 5.39
C LEU A 26 -4.84 0.88 5.31
N LEU A 27 -5.33 1.90 4.60
CA LEU A 27 -4.63 3.17 4.42
C LEU A 27 -4.44 3.89 5.76
N ARG A 28 -5.44 3.89 6.65
CA ARG A 28 -5.30 4.45 7.99
C ARG A 28 -4.26 3.70 8.83
N SER A 29 -4.24 2.37 8.73
CA SER A 29 -3.27 1.54 9.46
C SER A 29 -1.83 1.77 8.97
N ILE A 30 -1.64 1.95 7.65
CA ILE A 30 -0.36 2.34 7.06
C ILE A 30 0.04 3.72 7.56
N ASP A 31 -0.88 4.68 7.55
CA ASP A 31 -0.61 6.05 7.99
C ASP A 31 -0.14 6.14 9.45
N GLU A 32 -0.82 5.44 10.35
CA GLU A 32 -0.44 5.36 11.75
C GLU A 32 0.94 4.71 11.95
N SER A 33 1.30 3.77 11.09
CA SER A 33 2.59 3.07 11.15
C SER A 33 3.72 3.94 10.58
N VAL A 34 3.48 4.58 9.45
CA VAL A 34 4.41 5.51 8.79
C VAL A 34 4.65 6.73 9.67
N GLY A 35 3.64 7.23 10.38
CA GLY A 35 3.80 8.36 11.31
C GLY A 35 4.75 8.09 12.49
N LYS A 36 5.06 6.82 12.79
CA LYS A 36 5.94 6.41 13.89
C LYS A 36 7.41 6.30 13.49
N ILE A 37 7.72 6.25 12.20
CA ILE A 37 9.07 6.04 11.68
C ILE A 37 9.37 7.02 10.53
N HIS A 38 10.65 7.28 10.25
CA HIS A 38 11.00 8.12 9.11
C HIS A 38 11.02 7.28 7.83
N VAL A 39 9.93 7.33 7.05
CA VAL A 39 9.81 6.62 5.78
C VAL A 39 10.03 7.56 4.60
N LYS A 40 10.89 7.17 3.68
CA LYS A 40 11.03 7.78 2.36
C LYS A 40 10.45 6.82 1.32
N PHE A 41 9.37 7.21 0.67
CA PHE A 41 8.82 6.46 -0.44
C PHE A 41 9.57 6.82 -1.72
N GLU A 42 10.02 5.80 -2.43
CA GLU A 42 10.67 5.93 -3.72
C GLU A 42 9.88 5.08 -4.73
N TYR A 43 9.41 5.73 -5.78
CA TYR A 43 8.76 5.03 -6.88
C TYR A 43 9.84 4.38 -7.76
N VAL A 44 9.83 3.06 -7.81
CA VAL A 44 10.69 2.27 -8.70
C VAL A 44 9.84 1.73 -9.84
N PRO A 45 10.20 2.00 -11.10
CA PRO A 45 9.52 1.39 -12.24
C PRO A 45 9.60 -0.15 -12.19
N GLY A 46 8.54 -0.82 -12.65
CA GLY A 46 8.57 -2.27 -12.81
C GLY A 46 9.71 -2.70 -13.75
N HIS A 47 10.36 -3.82 -13.45
CA HIS A 47 11.47 -4.41 -14.22
C HIS A 47 12.79 -3.62 -14.22
N SER A 48 13.03 -2.75 -13.24
CA SER A 48 14.31 -2.05 -13.10
C SER A 48 15.46 -2.90 -12.51
N GLY A 49 15.23 -4.19 -12.21
CA GLY A 49 16.28 -5.08 -11.69
C GLY A 49 16.63 -4.88 -10.21
N GLU A 50 15.76 -4.17 -9.46
CA GLU A 50 15.96 -3.93 -8.02
C GLU A 50 15.70 -5.21 -7.22
N ALA A 51 16.79 -5.87 -6.79
CA ALA A 51 16.74 -7.17 -6.12
C ALA A 51 15.76 -7.22 -4.92
N GLY A 52 15.66 -6.12 -4.16
CA GLY A 52 14.71 -6.03 -3.05
C GLY A 52 13.25 -6.05 -3.48
N ASN A 53 12.92 -5.41 -4.60
CA ASN A 53 11.57 -5.38 -5.15
C ASN A 53 11.20 -6.72 -5.79
N GLU A 54 12.16 -7.35 -6.48
CA GLU A 54 11.98 -8.69 -7.07
C GLU A 54 11.71 -9.76 -6.00
N GLU A 55 12.44 -9.72 -4.89
CA GLU A 55 12.21 -10.66 -3.79
C GLU A 55 10.87 -10.39 -3.09
N ALA A 56 10.49 -9.12 -2.90
CA ALA A 56 9.17 -8.76 -2.38
C ALA A 56 8.03 -9.28 -3.28
N ASP A 57 8.17 -9.14 -4.60
CA ASP A 57 7.23 -9.67 -5.60
C ASP A 57 7.16 -11.20 -5.57
N ARG A 58 8.32 -11.88 -5.44
CA ARG A 58 8.38 -13.35 -5.28
C ARG A 58 7.64 -13.81 -4.02
N LEU A 59 7.90 -13.16 -2.88
CA LEU A 59 7.25 -13.48 -1.60
C LEU A 59 5.74 -13.23 -1.66
N ALA A 60 5.31 -12.13 -2.27
CA ALA A 60 3.89 -11.82 -2.47
C ALA A 60 3.18 -12.89 -3.31
N ARG A 61 3.80 -13.36 -4.39
CA ARG A 61 3.27 -14.47 -5.22
C ARG A 61 3.19 -15.78 -4.44
N CYS A 62 4.23 -16.12 -3.67
CA CYS A 62 4.20 -17.32 -2.82
C CYS A 62 3.06 -17.28 -1.80
N GLY A 63 2.86 -16.15 -1.12
CA GLY A 63 1.77 -15.97 -0.16
C GLY A 63 0.39 -16.11 -0.81
N ALA A 64 0.20 -15.51 -1.99
CA ALA A 64 -1.04 -15.65 -2.75
C ALA A 64 -1.32 -17.11 -3.16
N GLN A 65 -0.29 -17.83 -3.61
CA GLN A 65 -0.42 -19.24 -3.99
C GLN A 65 -0.76 -20.13 -2.80
N MET A 66 -0.15 -19.91 -1.64
CA MET A 66 -0.47 -20.64 -0.41
C MET A 66 -1.94 -20.46 -0.02
N TYR A 67 -2.43 -19.22 -0.06
CA TYR A 67 -3.83 -18.92 0.26
C TYR A 67 -4.83 -19.59 -0.69
N ILE A 68 -4.49 -19.70 -1.98
CA ILE A 68 -5.31 -20.40 -2.97
C ILE A 68 -5.34 -21.91 -2.65
N ASN A 69 -4.19 -22.49 -2.32
CA ASN A 69 -4.09 -23.92 -2.05
C ASN A 69 -4.78 -24.34 -0.73
N ASP A 70 -4.77 -23.50 0.30
CA ASP A 70 -5.44 -23.78 1.58
C ASP A 70 -6.98 -23.68 1.53
N ARG A 71 -7.54 -23.19 0.42
CA ARG A 71 -8.99 -23.12 0.18
C ARG A 71 -9.48 -24.11 -0.88
N GLY A 72 -8.59 -24.97 -1.38
CA GLY A 72 -8.89 -26.05 -2.34
C GLY A 72 -9.35 -27.33 -1.68
#